data_AF-A0A5B9WBQ4-F1
#
_entry.id   AF-A0A5B9WBQ4-F1
#
_cell.length_a   1.000
_cell.length_b   1.000
_cell.length_c   1.000
_cell.angle_alpha   90.00
_cell.angle_beta   90.00
_cell.angle_gamma   90.00
#
_symmetry.space_group_name_H-M   'P 1'
#
loop_
_entity.id
_entity.type
_entity.pdbx_description
1 polymer ?
#
loop_
_entity_poly.entity_id
_entity_poly.type
_entity_poly.pdbx_seq_one_letter_code
_entity_poly.pdbx_strand_id
1 'polypeptide(L)'
;MRSDYDEMGLGREAVLAHLEQGKPLNGLMTSPGATAALVVDSIAAVALDAHGGLGPTLIRHAPPRPKLLNALTAGSLAGLFPGASRRSLLALSAGLLQVHDFWEESHSAAQEADDLGEKHFSAYWHGIAHRREPDAGNASYWFRRVGRHAIFADLREEAVAIFKAAGDDRSGGRLMGGGGWDPYEMIKLCTSARPGTPVEALARRLQRAEMHLLLVANADALQGD
;
A
#
# COMPACT_ATOMS: atom_id res chain seq x y z
N MET A 1 -10.38 -9.04 -5.40
CA MET A 1 -11.31 -7.90 -5.45
C MET A 1 -12.64 -8.34 -4.87
N ARG A 2 -13.28 -7.51 -4.04
CA ARG A 2 -14.53 -7.89 -3.36
C ARG A 2 -15.69 -7.97 -4.37
N SER A 3 -16.60 -8.93 -4.19
CA SER A 3 -17.71 -9.16 -5.12
C SER A 3 -18.72 -8.00 -5.17
N ASP A 4 -18.78 -7.18 -4.13
CA ASP A 4 -19.62 -5.99 -4.06
C ASP A 4 -19.07 -4.81 -4.88
N TYR A 5 -17.82 -4.85 -5.33
CA TYR A 5 -17.23 -3.74 -6.10
C TYR A 5 -17.85 -3.63 -7.48
N ASP A 6 -18.18 -4.76 -8.12
CA ASP A 6 -18.85 -4.75 -9.41
C ASP A 6 -20.24 -4.11 -9.32
N GLU A 7 -20.99 -4.40 -8.24
CA GLU A 7 -22.31 -3.80 -7.98
C GLU A 7 -22.24 -2.28 -7.76
N MET A 8 -21.13 -1.78 -7.22
CA MET A 8 -20.89 -0.35 -6.98
C MET A 8 -20.26 0.37 -8.19
N GLY A 9 -19.95 -0.35 -9.28
CA GLY A 9 -19.21 0.21 -10.42
C GLY A 9 -17.72 0.43 -10.14
N LEU A 10 -17.20 -0.11 -9.04
CA LEU A 10 -15.80 -0.06 -8.63
C LEU A 10 -15.04 -1.33 -9.04
N GLY A 11 -15.60 -2.17 -9.91
CA GLY A 11 -14.97 -3.36 -10.46
C GLY A 11 -13.65 -3.08 -11.20
N ARG A 12 -12.77 -4.08 -11.28
CA ARG A 12 -11.38 -3.93 -11.77
C ARG A 12 -11.30 -3.24 -13.13
N GLU A 13 -12.09 -3.74 -14.09
CA GLU A 13 -12.10 -3.27 -15.47
C GLU A 13 -12.67 -1.84 -15.56
N ALA A 14 -13.72 -1.54 -14.79
CA ALA A 14 -14.32 -0.21 -14.75
C ALA A 14 -13.33 0.84 -14.19
N VAL A 15 -12.69 0.52 -13.06
CA VAL A 15 -11.68 1.39 -12.45
C VAL A 15 -10.50 1.60 -13.39
N LEU A 16 -9.94 0.53 -13.95
CA LEU A 16 -8.84 0.63 -14.91
C LEU A 16 -9.19 1.52 -16.11
N ALA A 17 -10.34 1.29 -16.74
CA ALA A 17 -10.79 2.07 -17.88
C ALA A 17 -10.96 3.56 -17.51
N HIS A 18 -11.46 3.86 -16.31
CA HIS A 18 -11.62 5.23 -15.82
C HIS A 18 -10.29 5.93 -15.61
N LEU A 19 -9.33 5.26 -14.96
CA LEU A 19 -8.01 5.81 -14.70
C LEU A 19 -7.21 6.03 -16.00
N GLU A 20 -7.24 5.07 -16.94
CA GLU A 20 -6.52 5.19 -18.21
C GLU A 20 -7.07 6.29 -19.13
N GLN A 21 -8.34 6.68 -18.94
CA GLN A 21 -8.96 7.83 -19.61
C GLN A 21 -8.60 9.18 -18.95
N GLY A 22 -7.92 9.17 -17.80
CA GLY A 22 -7.56 10.39 -17.07
C GLY A 22 -8.78 11.13 -16.50
N LYS A 23 -9.89 10.42 -16.25
CA LYS A 23 -11.10 11.01 -15.69
C LYS A 23 -10.91 11.37 -14.20
N PRO A 24 -11.58 12.42 -13.70
CA PRO A 24 -11.57 12.75 -12.27
C PRO A 24 -12.01 11.57 -11.39
N LEU A 25 -11.29 11.32 -10.29
CA LEU A 25 -11.52 10.15 -9.43
C LEU A 25 -12.90 10.13 -8.77
N ASN A 26 -13.43 11.29 -8.40
CA ASN A 26 -14.80 11.42 -7.88
C ASN A 26 -15.87 10.95 -8.88
N GLY A 27 -15.55 10.87 -10.17
CA GLY A 27 -16.41 10.26 -11.18
C GLY A 27 -16.62 8.76 -11.03
N LEU A 28 -15.85 8.07 -10.16
CA LEU A 28 -16.08 6.67 -9.79
C LEU A 28 -17.14 6.51 -8.69
N MET A 29 -17.50 7.58 -7.98
CA MET A 29 -18.53 7.56 -6.93
C MET A 29 -19.93 7.67 -7.55
N THR A 30 -20.29 6.71 -8.41
CA THR A 30 -21.54 6.73 -9.20
C THR A 30 -22.74 6.13 -8.46
N SER A 31 -22.48 5.43 -7.35
CA SER A 31 -23.49 4.70 -6.56
C SER A 31 -23.52 5.20 -5.12
N PRO A 32 -24.66 5.20 -4.42
CA PRO A 32 -24.77 5.68 -3.03
C PRO A 32 -23.84 5.00 -2.01
N GLY A 33 -23.38 3.78 -2.31
CA GLY A 33 -22.42 3.04 -1.48
C GLY A 33 -20.95 3.29 -1.81
N ALA A 34 -20.63 3.96 -2.92
CA ALA A 34 -19.26 4.19 -3.37
C ALA A 34 -18.64 5.38 -2.62
N THR A 35 -17.88 5.10 -1.56
CA THR A 35 -17.16 6.11 -0.77
C THR A 35 -15.78 6.41 -1.34
N ALA A 36 -15.17 7.53 -0.92
CA ALA A 36 -13.80 7.87 -1.29
C ALA A 36 -12.77 6.79 -0.89
N ALA A 37 -12.94 6.18 0.29
CA ALA A 37 -12.09 5.08 0.75
C ALA A 37 -12.27 3.83 -0.12
N LEU A 38 -13.49 3.49 -0.54
CA LEU A 38 -13.74 2.36 -1.45
C LEU A 38 -13.16 2.62 -2.84
N VAL A 39 -13.18 3.86 -3.32
CA VAL A 39 -12.48 4.23 -4.57
C VAL A 39 -10.98 3.99 -4.41
N VAL A 40 -10.34 4.49 -3.35
CA VAL A 40 -8.91 4.22 -3.09
C VAL A 40 -8.62 2.72 -3.03
N ASP A 41 -9.43 1.96 -2.29
CA ASP A 41 -9.23 0.53 -2.16
C ASP A 41 -9.37 -0.21 -3.49
N SER A 42 -10.33 0.20 -4.33
CA SER A 42 -10.50 -0.36 -5.67
C SER A 42 -9.30 -0.07 -6.59
N ILE A 43 -8.70 1.14 -6.50
CA ILE A 43 -7.48 1.51 -7.23
C ILE A 43 -6.29 0.69 -6.72
N ALA A 44 -6.18 0.49 -5.41
CA ALA A 44 -5.13 -0.33 -4.81
C ALA A 44 -5.24 -1.79 -5.26
N ALA A 45 -6.46 -2.35 -5.26
CA ALA A 45 -6.75 -3.72 -5.69
C ALA A 45 -6.30 -3.99 -7.14
N VAL A 46 -6.32 -2.99 -8.02
CA VAL A 46 -5.79 -3.12 -9.38
C VAL A 46 -4.34 -3.63 -9.39
N ALA A 47 -3.50 -3.14 -8.48
CA ALA A 47 -2.10 -3.57 -8.36
C ALA A 47 -1.92 -4.72 -7.37
N LEU A 48 -2.60 -4.69 -6.23
CA LEU A 48 -2.44 -5.68 -5.16
C LEU A 48 -2.97 -7.07 -5.52
N ASP A 49 -3.95 -7.16 -6.42
CA ASP A 49 -4.47 -8.46 -6.91
C ASP A 49 -3.71 -8.97 -8.15
N ALA A 50 -2.65 -8.26 -8.58
CA ALA A 50 -1.80 -8.72 -9.66
C ALA A 50 -1.03 -10.01 -9.28
N HIS A 51 -0.36 -10.60 -10.28
CA HIS A 51 0.50 -11.77 -10.11
C HIS A 51 -0.21 -12.98 -9.47
N GLY A 52 -1.45 -13.25 -9.87
CA GLY A 52 -2.22 -14.38 -9.33
C GLY A 52 -2.53 -14.25 -7.84
N GLY A 53 -2.68 -13.01 -7.34
CA GLY A 53 -2.99 -12.73 -5.94
C GLY A 53 -1.78 -12.74 -4.99
N LEU A 54 -0.55 -12.90 -5.50
CA LEU A 54 0.66 -12.74 -4.67
C LEU A 54 0.94 -11.28 -4.32
N GLY A 55 0.42 -10.33 -5.08
CA GLY A 55 0.67 -8.90 -4.90
C GLY A 55 2.00 -8.44 -5.47
N PRO A 56 2.46 -7.22 -5.11
CA PRO A 56 3.65 -6.61 -5.69
C PRO A 56 4.92 -7.44 -5.49
N THR A 57 5.91 -7.25 -6.36
CA THR A 57 7.25 -7.84 -6.21
C THR A 57 7.98 -7.24 -5.02
N LEU A 58 8.92 -8.02 -4.44
CA LEU A 58 9.73 -7.56 -3.30
C LEU A 58 10.72 -6.46 -3.67
N ILE A 59 11.10 -6.37 -4.94
CA ILE A 59 11.96 -5.32 -5.49
C ILE A 59 11.17 -4.45 -6.47
N ARG A 60 11.54 -3.17 -6.61
CA ARG A 60 10.92 -2.27 -7.58
C ARG A 60 11.11 -2.76 -9.03
N HIS A 61 10.12 -2.49 -9.88
CA HIS A 61 10.21 -2.66 -11.33
C HIS A 61 9.57 -1.46 -12.03
N ALA A 62 9.69 -1.41 -13.36
CA ALA A 62 8.96 -0.41 -14.14
C ALA A 62 7.44 -0.57 -13.93
N PRO A 63 6.68 0.54 -13.81
CA PRO A 63 5.24 0.48 -13.69
C PRO A 63 4.61 -0.31 -14.85
N PRO A 64 3.77 -1.32 -14.58
CA PRO A 64 3.13 -2.09 -15.64
C PRO A 64 2.09 -1.26 -16.41
N ARG A 65 1.63 -0.14 -15.83
CA ARG A 65 0.61 0.75 -16.40
C ARG A 65 1.01 2.23 -16.25
N PRO A 66 1.99 2.72 -17.04
CA PRO A 66 2.52 4.07 -16.89
C PRO A 66 1.47 5.18 -17.06
N LYS A 67 0.38 4.93 -17.80
CA LYS A 67 -0.71 5.89 -18.00
C LYS A 67 -1.47 6.24 -16.71
N LEU A 68 -1.36 5.44 -15.66
CA LEU A 68 -2.07 5.69 -14.40
C LEU A 68 -1.47 6.83 -13.58
N LEU A 69 -0.22 7.22 -13.83
CA LEU A 69 0.53 8.16 -13.00
C LEU A 69 -0.27 9.42 -12.62
N ASN A 70 -0.85 10.09 -13.61
CA ASN A 70 -1.58 11.34 -13.41
C ASN A 70 -2.78 11.18 -12.45
N ALA A 71 -3.44 10.02 -12.48
CA ALA A 71 -4.59 9.73 -11.64
C ALA A 71 -4.21 9.48 -10.16
N LEU A 72 -2.94 9.14 -9.89
CA LEU A 72 -2.46 8.77 -8.56
C LEU A 72 -1.80 9.93 -7.80
N THR A 73 -1.73 11.12 -8.40
CA THR A 73 -1.11 12.32 -7.78
C THR A 73 -2.00 12.91 -6.68
N ALA A 74 -1.39 13.62 -5.73
CA ALA A 74 -2.11 14.38 -4.70
C ALA A 74 -3.15 15.36 -5.28
N GLY A 75 -2.86 15.97 -6.44
CA GLY A 75 -3.79 16.87 -7.14
C GLY A 75 -5.06 16.16 -7.61
N SER A 76 -4.92 14.94 -8.16
CA SER A 76 -6.08 14.12 -8.56
C SER A 76 -6.87 13.62 -7.34
N LEU A 77 -6.19 13.28 -6.25
CA LEU A 77 -6.83 12.86 -4.99
C LEU A 77 -7.60 13.99 -4.30
N ALA A 78 -7.23 15.25 -4.48
CA ALA A 78 -7.96 16.38 -3.93
C ALA A 78 -9.43 16.46 -4.40
N GLY A 79 -9.72 15.97 -5.62
CA GLY A 79 -11.10 15.85 -6.11
C GLY A 79 -11.91 14.77 -5.42
N LEU A 80 -11.24 13.76 -4.85
CA LEU A 80 -11.85 12.65 -4.12
C LEU A 80 -12.03 12.95 -2.63
N PHE A 81 -11.11 13.71 -2.04
CA PHE A 81 -11.13 14.15 -0.65
C PHE A 81 -11.15 15.68 -0.54
N PRO A 82 -12.29 16.32 -0.83
CA PRO A 82 -12.38 17.78 -0.78
C PRO A 82 -12.12 18.28 0.65
N GLY A 83 -11.19 19.23 0.80
CA GLY A 83 -10.82 19.81 2.10
C GLY A 83 -9.63 19.14 2.78
N ALA A 84 -9.21 17.96 2.33
CA ALA A 84 -8.03 17.28 2.88
C ALA A 84 -6.76 18.12 2.69
N SER A 85 -5.89 18.11 3.70
CA SER A 85 -4.63 18.85 3.64
C SER A 85 -3.70 18.28 2.58
N ARG A 86 -2.86 19.13 1.96
CA ARG A 86 -1.91 18.71 0.93
C ARG A 86 -0.96 17.60 1.41
N ARG A 87 -0.49 17.67 2.66
CA ARG A 87 0.40 16.66 3.24
C ARG A 87 -0.31 15.30 3.43
N SER A 88 -1.60 15.30 3.81
CA SER A 88 -2.41 14.08 3.92
C SER A 88 -2.61 13.44 2.53
N LEU A 89 -2.91 14.26 1.51
CA LEU A 89 -3.05 13.82 0.12
C LEU A 89 -1.76 13.27 -0.48
N LEU A 90 -0.60 13.86 -0.16
CA LEU A 90 0.70 13.35 -0.58
C LEU A 90 1.01 12.00 0.05
N ALA A 91 0.72 11.81 1.34
CA ALA A 91 0.92 10.53 2.00
C ALA A 91 0.06 9.41 1.36
N LEU A 92 -1.20 9.73 1.02
CA LEU A 92 -2.06 8.80 0.28
C LEU A 92 -1.55 8.51 -1.14
N SER A 93 -1.12 9.56 -1.84
CA SER A 93 -0.52 9.48 -3.17
C SER A 93 0.70 8.57 -3.18
N ALA A 94 1.59 8.71 -2.19
CA ALA A 94 2.77 7.87 -2.04
C ALA A 94 2.38 6.38 -1.97
N GLY A 95 1.38 6.01 -1.17
CA GLY A 95 0.90 4.63 -1.09
C GLY A 95 0.37 4.08 -2.42
N LEU A 96 -0.47 4.85 -3.11
CA LEU A 96 -1.03 4.43 -4.40
C LEU A 96 0.05 4.30 -5.47
N LEU A 97 0.97 5.25 -5.54
CA LEU A 97 2.12 5.18 -6.44
C LEU A 97 3.00 3.96 -6.12
N GLN A 98 3.21 3.68 -4.83
CA GLN A 98 4.05 2.58 -4.36
C GLN A 98 3.53 1.21 -4.79
N VAL A 99 2.22 0.96 -4.63
CA VAL A 99 1.63 -0.33 -5.02
C VAL A 99 1.60 -0.51 -6.53
N HIS A 100 1.54 0.58 -7.30
CA HIS A 100 1.57 0.60 -8.77
C HIS A 100 2.98 0.70 -9.38
N ASP A 101 4.03 0.51 -8.58
CA ASP A 101 5.44 0.50 -9.02
C ASP A 101 6.01 1.85 -9.50
N PHE A 102 5.33 2.96 -9.24
CA PHE A 102 5.85 4.32 -9.45
C PHE A 102 6.80 4.72 -8.32
N TRP A 103 7.96 4.07 -8.26
CA TRP A 103 8.88 4.17 -7.12
C TRP A 103 9.38 5.61 -6.90
N GLU A 104 9.83 6.29 -7.96
CA GLU A 104 10.38 7.66 -7.86
C GLU A 104 9.31 8.63 -7.36
N GLU A 105 8.12 8.57 -7.96
CA GLU A 105 7.02 9.47 -7.63
C GLU A 105 6.45 9.18 -6.24
N SER A 106 6.39 7.90 -5.85
CA SER A 106 6.04 7.48 -4.49
C SER A 106 7.01 8.05 -3.46
N HIS A 107 8.32 7.86 -3.70
CA HIS A 107 9.38 8.34 -2.82
C HIS A 107 9.35 9.88 -2.70
N SER A 108 9.23 10.60 -3.82
CA SER A 108 9.10 12.06 -3.81
C SER A 108 7.85 12.53 -3.06
N ALA A 109 6.69 11.89 -3.25
CA ALA A 109 5.47 12.24 -2.54
C ALA A 109 5.58 12.00 -1.03
N ALA A 110 6.18 10.86 -0.63
CA ALA A 110 6.43 10.56 0.78
C ALA A 110 7.42 11.56 1.41
N GLN A 111 8.48 11.95 0.69
CA GLN A 111 9.45 12.94 1.16
C GLN A 111 8.78 14.29 1.38
N GLU A 112 7.99 14.75 0.41
CA GLU A 112 7.31 16.02 0.52
C GLU A 112 6.24 16.03 1.63
N ALA A 113 5.54 14.92 1.85
CA ALA A 113 4.61 14.78 2.97
C ALA A 113 5.33 14.89 4.33
N ASP A 114 6.48 14.22 4.48
CA ASP A 114 7.33 14.28 5.69
C ASP A 114 7.87 15.69 5.94
N ASP A 115 8.33 16.38 4.90
CA ASP A 115 8.81 17.76 4.97
C ASP A 115 7.70 18.74 5.40
N LEU A 116 6.45 18.46 5.03
CA LEU A 116 5.26 19.19 5.46
C LEU A 116 4.69 18.72 6.82
N GLY A 117 5.38 17.79 7.48
CA GLY A 117 5.09 17.35 8.84
C GLY A 117 4.07 16.22 8.99
N GLU A 118 3.61 15.59 7.89
CA GLU A 118 2.90 14.32 7.98
C GLU A 118 3.94 13.23 8.20
N LYS A 119 3.93 12.53 9.35
CA LYS A 119 4.96 11.53 9.71
C LYS A 119 4.40 10.15 9.99
N HIS A 120 3.08 10.02 10.08
CA HIS A 120 2.42 8.77 10.46
C HIS A 120 2.45 7.78 9.29
N PHE A 121 2.10 8.24 8.09
CA PHE A 121 2.01 7.40 6.91
C PHE A 121 3.21 7.57 5.98
N SER A 122 3.69 8.80 5.78
CA SER A 122 4.83 9.11 4.89
C SER A 122 6.10 8.34 5.27
N ALA A 123 6.45 8.27 6.56
CA ALA A 123 7.60 7.54 7.05
C ALA A 123 7.46 6.03 6.83
N TYR A 124 6.22 5.52 6.88
CA TYR A 124 5.94 4.11 6.61
C TYR A 124 6.11 3.82 5.12
N TRP A 125 5.55 4.64 4.24
CA TRP A 125 5.72 4.49 2.78
C TRP A 125 7.19 4.57 2.37
N HIS A 126 7.97 5.46 2.97
CA HIS A 126 9.43 5.50 2.81
C HIS A 126 10.12 4.20 3.24
N GLY A 127 9.77 3.65 4.41
CA GLY A 127 10.29 2.37 4.89
C GLY A 127 10.02 1.24 3.90
N ILE A 128 8.81 1.20 3.32
CA ILE A 128 8.44 0.25 2.27
C ILE A 128 9.22 0.52 0.98
N ALA A 129 9.39 1.79 0.57
CA ALA A 129 10.11 2.17 -0.64
C ALA A 129 11.56 1.66 -0.64
N HIS A 130 12.29 1.88 0.45
CA HIS A 130 13.67 1.40 0.58
C HIS A 130 13.77 -0.10 0.80
N ARG A 131 12.78 -0.73 1.45
CA ARG A 131 12.71 -2.20 1.51
C ARG A 131 12.62 -2.82 0.12
N ARG A 132 11.99 -2.12 -0.83
CA ARG A 132 11.91 -2.51 -2.26
C ARG A 132 13.10 -2.05 -3.12
N GLU A 133 14.06 -1.31 -2.55
CA GLU A 133 15.42 -1.09 -3.11
C GLU A 133 16.46 -2.08 -2.56
N PRO A 134 16.00 -3.19 -1.97
CA PRO A 134 16.74 -3.98 -0.98
C PRO A 134 17.70 -3.23 -0.04
N ASP A 135 17.39 -1.99 0.36
CA ASP A 135 18.23 -1.21 1.26
C ASP A 135 17.77 -1.37 2.71
N ALA A 136 18.29 -2.40 3.38
CA ALA A 136 17.95 -2.70 4.76
C ALA A 136 18.31 -1.56 5.73
N GLY A 137 19.34 -0.77 5.44
CA GLY A 137 19.81 0.34 6.29
C GLY A 137 18.82 1.49 6.27
N ASN A 138 18.45 1.98 5.08
CA ASN A 138 17.48 3.04 4.93
C ASN A 138 16.07 2.60 5.33
N ALA A 139 15.65 1.39 4.98
CA ALA A 139 14.37 0.85 5.45
C ALA A 139 14.30 0.86 6.98
N SER A 140 15.34 0.37 7.66
CA SER A 140 15.39 0.35 9.14
C SER A 140 15.38 1.75 9.75
N TYR A 141 16.04 2.72 9.12
CA TYR A 141 16.01 4.13 9.55
C TYR A 141 14.57 4.67 9.55
N TRP A 142 13.82 4.45 8.46
CA TRP A 142 12.45 4.94 8.33
C TRP A 142 11.47 4.19 9.24
N PHE A 143 11.58 2.87 9.37
CA PHE A 143 10.74 2.12 10.31
C PHE A 143 11.01 2.48 11.78
N ARG A 144 12.22 2.96 12.12
CA ARG A 144 12.48 3.55 13.44
C ARG A 144 11.69 4.85 13.65
N ARG A 145 11.49 5.65 12.61
CA ARG A 145 10.67 6.88 12.66
C ARG A 145 9.18 6.56 12.78
N VAL A 146 8.72 5.47 12.15
CA VAL A 146 7.34 4.96 12.30
C VAL A 146 7.06 4.59 13.75
N GLY A 147 7.97 3.86 14.40
CA GLY A 147 7.75 3.40 15.77
C GLY A 147 6.56 2.43 15.84
N ARG A 148 5.53 2.77 16.64
CA ARG A 148 4.29 2.00 16.70
C ARG A 148 3.28 2.58 15.70
N HIS A 149 2.67 1.72 14.90
CA HIS A 149 1.62 2.12 13.96
C HIS A 149 0.30 1.40 14.25
N ALA A 150 -0.83 2.04 13.95
CA ALA A 150 -2.17 1.51 14.25
C ALA A 150 -2.43 0.17 13.55
N ILE A 151 -1.94 0.01 12.31
CA ILE A 151 -2.16 -1.21 11.51
C ILE A 151 -1.41 -2.43 12.04
N PHE A 152 -0.48 -2.29 12.99
CA PHE A 152 0.34 -3.43 13.44
C PHE A 152 -0.48 -4.54 14.10
N ALA A 153 -1.62 -4.21 14.70
CA ALA A 153 -2.52 -5.21 15.28
C ALA A 153 -3.19 -6.04 14.18
N ASP A 154 -3.85 -5.38 13.24
CA ASP A 154 -4.55 -6.02 12.12
C ASP A 154 -3.58 -6.77 11.21
N LEU A 155 -2.41 -6.19 10.95
CA LEU A 155 -1.36 -6.82 10.16
C LEU A 155 -0.82 -8.10 10.82
N ARG A 156 -0.77 -8.12 12.16
CA ARG A 156 -0.44 -9.32 12.91
C ARG A 156 -1.48 -10.42 12.69
N GLU A 157 -2.77 -10.09 12.69
CA GLU A 157 -3.85 -11.06 12.48
C GLU A 157 -3.81 -11.63 11.05
N GLU A 158 -3.67 -10.77 10.05
CA GLU A 158 -3.48 -11.15 8.64
C GLU A 158 -2.23 -12.02 8.46
N ALA A 159 -1.12 -11.65 9.09
CA ALA A 159 0.12 -12.41 9.03
C ALA A 159 -0.07 -13.84 9.59
N VAL A 160 -0.76 -13.99 10.73
CA VAL A 160 -1.06 -15.32 11.31
C VAL A 160 -1.86 -16.17 10.32
N ALA A 161 -2.87 -15.61 9.66
CA ALA A 161 -3.65 -16.32 8.65
C ALA A 161 -2.77 -16.75 7.46
N ILE A 162 -1.88 -15.86 7.00
CA ILE A 162 -0.94 -16.13 5.91
C ILE A 162 0.05 -17.25 6.29
N PHE A 163 0.64 -17.23 7.49
CA PHE A 163 1.55 -18.28 7.96
C PHE A 163 0.85 -19.63 8.07
N LYS A 164 -0.37 -19.66 8.62
CA LYS A 164 -1.18 -20.88 8.73
C LYS A 164 -1.48 -21.47 7.35
N ALA A 165 -1.87 -20.63 6.38
CA ALA A 165 -2.12 -21.07 5.01
C ALA A 165 -0.86 -21.57 4.30
N ALA A 166 0.33 -21.09 4.69
CA ALA A 166 1.62 -21.53 4.17
C ALA A 166 2.19 -22.77 4.90
N GLY A 167 1.63 -23.15 6.04
CA GLY A 167 2.20 -24.20 6.90
C GLY A 167 3.55 -23.84 7.53
N ASP A 168 3.84 -22.54 7.75
CA ASP A 168 5.10 -22.04 8.31
C ASP A 168 4.91 -21.36 9.67
N ASP A 169 4.76 -22.17 10.72
CA ASP A 169 4.58 -21.70 12.10
C ASP A 169 5.86 -21.06 12.69
N ARG A 170 7.04 -21.40 12.16
CA ARG A 170 8.33 -20.96 12.72
C ARG A 170 8.69 -19.53 12.32
N SER A 171 8.46 -19.15 11.06
CA SER A 171 8.70 -17.77 10.61
C SER A 171 7.74 -16.79 11.29
N GLY A 172 6.50 -17.21 11.57
CA GLY A 172 5.50 -16.40 12.25
C GLY A 172 5.93 -15.92 13.64
N GLY A 173 6.61 -16.76 14.42
CA GLY A 173 7.07 -16.37 15.76
C GLY A 173 8.10 -15.22 15.76
N ARG A 174 8.92 -15.10 14.71
CA ARG A 174 9.96 -14.06 14.61
C ARG A 174 9.39 -12.70 14.21
N LEU A 175 8.50 -12.67 13.21
CA LEU A 175 7.84 -11.43 12.77
C LEU A 175 6.87 -10.84 13.81
N MET A 176 6.65 -11.55 14.92
CA MET A 176 5.63 -11.24 15.92
C MET A 176 6.24 -10.98 17.32
N GLY A 177 7.52 -10.64 17.38
CA GLY A 177 8.28 -10.43 18.61
C GLY A 177 7.84 -9.21 19.42
N GLY A 178 8.02 -9.26 20.75
CA GLY A 178 7.93 -8.09 21.63
C GLY A 178 6.55 -7.42 21.76
N GLY A 179 5.46 -8.07 21.32
CA GLY A 179 4.08 -7.59 21.48
C GLY A 179 3.40 -7.07 20.21
N GLY A 180 3.92 -7.39 19.01
CA GLY A 180 3.26 -7.01 17.75
C GLY A 180 4.06 -7.39 16.50
N TRP A 181 3.69 -6.80 15.36
CA TRP A 181 4.40 -6.88 14.08
C TRP A 181 5.80 -6.25 14.18
N ASP A 182 6.83 -6.97 13.73
CA ASP A 182 8.22 -6.50 13.67
C ASP A 182 8.64 -6.15 12.22
N PRO A 183 8.74 -4.86 11.86
CA PRO A 183 9.13 -4.46 10.51
C PRO A 183 10.59 -4.82 10.17
N TYR A 184 11.47 -4.98 11.16
CA TYR A 184 12.87 -5.34 10.93
C TYR A 184 13.02 -6.80 10.51
N GLU A 185 12.21 -7.69 11.09
CA GLU A 185 12.14 -9.08 10.64
C GLU A 185 11.49 -9.18 9.26
N MET A 186 10.50 -8.33 8.96
CA MET A 186 9.95 -8.22 7.60
C MET A 186 11.00 -7.75 6.58
N ILE A 187 11.84 -6.77 6.92
CA ILE A 187 12.98 -6.36 6.07
C ILE A 187 13.89 -7.56 5.79
N LYS A 188 14.32 -8.28 6.84
CA LYS A 188 15.20 -9.45 6.71
C LYS A 188 14.59 -10.54 5.82
N LEU A 189 13.28 -10.79 5.97
CA LEU A 189 12.54 -11.74 5.15
C LEU A 189 12.59 -11.32 3.67
N CYS A 190 12.27 -10.07 3.37
CA CYS A 190 12.30 -9.55 1.99
C CYS A 190 13.70 -9.60 1.38
N THR A 191 14.75 -9.24 2.13
CA THR A 191 16.12 -9.20 1.62
C THR A 191 16.75 -10.59 1.46
N SER A 192 16.27 -11.59 2.20
CA SER A 192 16.79 -12.96 2.14
C SER A 192 16.00 -13.88 1.20
N ALA A 193 14.78 -13.50 0.85
CA ALA A 193 13.94 -14.24 -0.09
C ALA A 193 14.56 -14.30 -1.48
N ARG A 194 14.56 -15.50 -2.08
CA ARG A 194 15.06 -15.71 -3.45
C ARG A 194 13.90 -15.83 -4.43
N PRO A 195 14.03 -15.31 -5.67
CA PRO A 195 13.00 -15.44 -6.69
C PRO A 195 12.57 -16.89 -6.92
N GLY A 196 11.27 -17.13 -7.04
CA GLY A 196 10.64 -18.43 -7.27
C GLY A 196 10.52 -19.32 -6.03
N THR A 197 10.91 -18.85 -4.85
CA THR A 197 10.87 -19.67 -3.63
C THR A 197 9.56 -19.51 -2.83
N PRO A 198 9.17 -20.50 -2.02
CA PRO A 198 8.05 -20.35 -1.08
C PRO A 198 8.22 -19.17 -0.12
N VAL A 199 9.46 -18.84 0.25
CA VAL A 199 9.80 -17.70 1.11
C VAL A 199 9.48 -16.38 0.41
N GLU A 200 9.78 -16.24 -0.89
CA GLU A 200 9.38 -15.07 -1.67
C GLU A 200 7.85 -14.95 -1.74
N ALA A 201 7.15 -16.04 -2.04
CA ALA A 201 5.68 -16.04 -2.10
C ALA A 201 5.06 -15.61 -0.76
N LEU A 202 5.61 -16.08 0.37
CA LEU A 202 5.22 -15.69 1.71
C LEU A 202 5.47 -14.20 1.97
N ALA A 203 6.68 -13.71 1.69
CA ALA A 203 7.05 -12.31 1.86
C ALA A 203 6.17 -11.38 1.02
N ARG A 204 5.83 -11.77 -0.22
CA ARG A 204 4.96 -10.98 -1.09
C ARG A 204 3.53 -10.89 -0.56
N ARG A 205 2.98 -11.99 -0.04
CA ARG A 205 1.65 -11.99 0.61
C ARG A 205 1.61 -11.08 1.83
N LEU A 206 2.65 -11.14 2.67
CA LEU A 206 2.79 -10.26 3.84
C LEU A 206 2.91 -8.79 3.43
N GLN A 207 3.76 -8.48 2.44
CA GLN A 207 3.90 -7.12 1.91
C GLN A 207 2.58 -6.61 1.31
N ARG A 208 1.85 -7.46 0.57
CA ARG A 208 0.54 -7.12 0.01
C ARG A 208 -0.44 -6.75 1.12
N ALA A 209 -0.54 -7.56 2.19
CA ALA A 209 -1.41 -7.27 3.32
C ALA A 209 -1.02 -5.98 4.04
N GLU A 210 0.28 -5.77 4.29
CA GLU A 210 0.81 -4.56 4.91
C GLU A 210 0.48 -3.29 4.09
N MET A 211 0.74 -3.32 2.78
CA MET A 211 0.45 -2.19 1.89
C MET A 211 -1.06 -1.93 1.79
N HIS A 212 -1.88 -2.98 1.78
CA HIS A 212 -3.33 -2.86 1.74
C HIS A 212 -3.87 -2.18 2.98
N LEU A 213 -3.53 -2.71 4.17
CA LEU A 213 -3.96 -2.15 5.46
C LEU A 213 -3.49 -0.71 5.64
N LEU A 214 -2.25 -0.40 5.23
CA LEU A 214 -1.72 0.96 5.31
C LEU A 214 -2.47 1.93 4.38
N LEU A 215 -2.82 1.51 3.16
CA LEU A 215 -3.60 2.32 2.22
C LEU A 215 -5.01 2.60 2.73
N VAL A 216 -5.69 1.58 3.25
CA VAL A 216 -7.03 1.73 3.83
C VAL A 216 -6.99 2.68 5.03
N ALA A 217 -6.09 2.44 5.98
CA ALA A 217 -5.93 3.31 7.15
C ALA A 217 -5.57 4.76 6.76
N ASN A 218 -4.74 4.94 5.72
CA ASN A 218 -4.40 6.26 5.21
C ASN A 218 -5.63 6.95 4.61
N ALA A 219 -6.44 6.25 3.82
CA ALA A 219 -7.65 6.82 3.22
C ALA A 219 -8.71 7.18 4.27
N ASP A 220 -8.89 6.33 5.28
CA ASP A 220 -9.85 6.56 6.36
C ASP A 220 -9.46 7.77 7.22
N ALA A 221 -8.16 7.97 7.45
CA ALA A 221 -7.66 9.15 8.17
C ALA A 221 -8.03 10.47 7.47
N LEU A 222 -8.13 10.49 6.13
CA LEU A 222 -8.55 11.68 5.37
C LEU A 222 -10.06 11.94 5.44
N GLN A 223 -10.88 10.98 5.87
CA GLN A 223 -12.32 11.18 6.05
C GLN A 223 -12.66 11.84 7.40
N GLY A 224 -11.72 11.82 8.35
CA GLY A 224 -11.87 12.42 9.68
C GLY A 224 -11.22 13.80 9.84
N ASP A 225 -10.51 14.29 8.82
CA ASP A 225 -9.90 15.64 8.74
C ASP A 225 -10.96 16.71 8.42
#